data_AF-A0A7C5H089-F1
#
_entry.id   AF-A0A7C5H089-F1
#
_cell.length_a   1.000
_cell.length_b   1.000
_cell.length_c   1.000
_cell.angle_alpha   90.00
_cell.angle_beta   90.00
_cell.angle_gamma   90.00
#
_symmetry.space_group_name_H-M   'P 1'
#
loop_
_entity.id
_entity.type
_entity.pdbx_description
1 polymer ?
#
loop_
_entity_poly.entity_id
_entity_poly.type
_entity_poly.pdbx_seq_one_letter_code
_entity_poly.pdbx_strand_id
1 'polypeptide(L)'
;MSKSTPLFALSLLASSLYTINSAYADTHLTYTDTNNDAPAKVNTIQIKANKVRSQDEKSTNYTLFDGQQNILYTVDTEKKQYTQVALDEVKKMAQEAEQLQAQMHEKITKDMVNLPEDQRKVVAQRLANFEAQQKTPAPVVTVQKTMQTINVNHIPCMVYQVSIANKPSRESCINNQAIPANDLKTLQAMFGFMNQMSQYTAKIRGEKIPDFASLPSYSLGLA
;
A
#
# COMPACT_ATOMS: atom_id res chain seq x y z
N MET A 1 -64.74 65.06 3.34
CA MET A 1 -63.94 65.03 2.10
C MET A 1 -63.12 63.74 2.10
N SER A 2 -63.24 63.01 0.99
CA SER A 2 -62.67 61.70 0.70
C SER A 2 -61.17 61.75 0.38
N LYS A 3 -60.45 60.64 0.62
CA LYS A 3 -59.42 60.02 -0.24
C LYS A 3 -58.77 58.85 0.53
N SER A 4 -59.13 57.59 0.25
CA SER A 4 -58.62 56.66 -0.79
C SER A 4 -57.31 55.92 -0.40
N THR A 5 -57.46 54.61 -0.17
CA THR A 5 -56.48 53.48 -0.12
C THR A 5 -55.63 53.39 -1.41
N PRO A 6 -54.52 52.60 -1.56
CA PRO A 6 -54.35 51.18 -1.13
C PRO A 6 -52.89 50.61 -0.97
N LEU A 7 -52.80 49.27 -0.83
CA LEU A 7 -51.83 48.31 -1.44
C LEU A 7 -50.70 47.66 -0.58
N PHE A 8 -50.90 46.36 -0.32
CA PHE A 8 -50.01 45.19 -0.34
C PHE A 8 -48.47 45.38 -0.20
N ALA A 9 -47.88 44.64 0.76
CA ALA A 9 -46.54 44.08 0.61
C ALA A 9 -46.47 42.68 1.27
N LEU A 10 -46.43 41.65 0.42
CA LEU A 10 -46.26 40.24 0.75
C LEU A 10 -44.74 39.98 0.85
N SER A 11 -44.19 39.76 2.04
CA SER A 11 -42.77 39.45 2.22
C SER A 11 -42.52 37.94 2.15
N LEU A 12 -42.07 37.47 0.97
CA LEU A 12 -41.49 36.13 0.78
C LEU A 12 -40.11 36.09 1.48
N LEU A 13 -40.00 35.38 2.60
CA LEU A 13 -38.72 34.97 3.19
C LEU A 13 -38.21 33.73 2.44
N ALA A 14 -37.42 33.95 1.39
CA ALA A 14 -36.62 32.91 0.77
C ALA A 14 -35.40 32.61 1.65
N SER A 15 -35.54 31.68 2.59
CA SER A 15 -34.42 31.13 3.37
C SER A 15 -33.54 30.29 2.45
N SER A 16 -32.52 30.92 1.86
CA SER A 16 -31.41 30.25 1.19
C SER A 16 -30.62 29.45 2.24
N LEU A 17 -30.90 28.16 2.32
CA LEU A 17 -30.04 27.17 2.97
C LEU A 17 -28.70 27.15 2.24
N TYR A 18 -27.76 27.97 2.70
CA TYR A 18 -26.35 27.83 2.36
C TYR A 18 -25.86 26.51 2.97
N THR A 19 -25.90 25.44 2.19
CA THR A 19 -25.09 24.25 2.47
C THR A 19 -23.64 24.70 2.41
N ILE A 20 -23.04 24.90 3.57
CA ILE A 20 -21.60 25.09 3.69
C ILE A 20 -21.00 23.76 3.25
N ASN A 21 -20.62 23.67 1.98
CA ASN A 21 -19.74 22.62 1.52
C ASN A 21 -18.41 22.84 2.23
N SER A 22 -18.17 22.08 3.30
CA SER A 22 -16.83 21.90 3.84
C SER A 22 -15.98 21.32 2.72
N ALA A 23 -15.27 22.18 2.01
CA ALA A 23 -14.17 21.75 1.18
C ALA A 23 -13.14 21.17 2.14
N TYR A 24 -13.13 19.84 2.28
CA TYR A 24 -12.07 19.14 2.98
C TYR A 24 -10.76 19.53 2.30
N ALA A 25 -9.89 20.23 3.04
CA ALA A 25 -8.55 20.53 2.57
C ALA A 25 -7.84 19.18 2.26
N ASP A 26 -7.05 19.17 1.19
CA ASP A 26 -6.29 17.99 0.81
C ASP A 26 -5.34 17.59 1.97
N THR A 27 -5.30 16.30 2.34
CA THR A 27 -4.42 15.85 3.43
C THR A 27 -2.99 15.73 2.91
N HIS A 28 -2.06 16.35 3.62
CA HIS A 28 -0.62 16.28 3.37
C HIS A 28 0.08 15.59 4.53
N LEU A 29 0.83 14.52 4.23
CA LEU A 29 1.70 13.85 5.17
C LEU A 29 3.14 14.01 4.71
N THR A 30 4.03 14.26 5.67
CA THR A 30 5.47 14.29 5.44
C THR A 30 6.10 13.12 6.17
N TYR A 31 6.71 12.22 5.42
CA TYR A 31 7.48 11.11 5.94
C TYR A 31 8.97 11.45 5.86
N THR A 32 9.67 11.36 6.97
CA THR A 32 11.12 11.62 7.02
C THR A 32 11.84 10.35 7.45
N ASP A 33 12.69 9.82 6.58
CA ASP A 33 13.59 8.72 6.91
C ASP A 33 14.89 9.28 7.50
N THR A 34 15.11 9.03 8.80
CA THR A 34 16.31 9.38 9.53
C THR A 34 17.13 8.13 9.86
N ASN A 35 17.64 7.45 8.85
CA ASN A 35 18.68 6.44 9.06
C ASN A 35 20.01 7.12 9.43
N ASN A 36 20.61 6.66 10.54
CA ASN A 36 21.62 7.33 11.39
C ASN A 36 22.93 7.85 10.75
N ASP A 37 23.12 7.78 9.43
CA ASP A 37 24.35 8.26 8.75
C ASP A 37 24.11 8.92 7.37
N ALA A 38 22.85 9.07 6.93
CA ALA A 38 22.50 9.68 5.65
C ALA A 38 21.66 10.95 5.83
N PRO A 39 21.73 11.93 4.90
CA PRO A 39 20.82 13.07 4.92
C PRO A 39 19.38 12.55 4.85
N ALA A 40 18.54 13.07 5.74
CA ALA A 40 17.16 12.64 5.87
C ALA A 40 16.44 12.69 4.51
N LYS A 41 15.78 11.59 4.13
CA LYS A 41 14.95 11.55 2.91
C LYS A 41 13.53 11.92 3.29
N VAL A 42 13.04 13.01 2.70
CA VAL A 42 11.69 13.50 2.93
C VAL A 42 10.81 13.04 1.77
N ASN A 43 9.71 12.38 2.09
CA ASN A 43 8.69 11.97 1.14
C ASN A 43 7.38 12.66 1.51
N THR A 44 6.79 13.38 0.56
CA THR A 44 5.48 14.00 0.70
C THR A 44 4.42 13.07 0.14
N ILE A 45 3.43 12.75 0.96
CA ILE A 45 2.23 11.99 0.58
C ILE A 45 1.05 12.94 0.59
N GLN A 46 0.33 13.01 -0.53
CA GLN A 46 -0.85 13.86 -0.70
C GLN A 46 -2.06 12.96 -0.96
N ILE A 47 -3.14 13.19 -0.23
CA ILE A 47 -4.36 12.37 -0.34
C ILE A 47 -5.50 13.28 -0.74
N LYS A 48 -6.22 12.87 -1.78
CA LYS A 48 -7.41 13.54 -2.25
C LYS A 48 -8.42 12.52 -2.73
N ALA A 49 -9.57 12.47 -2.05
CA ALA A 49 -10.60 11.48 -2.31
C ALA A 49 -10.03 10.05 -2.31
N ASN A 50 -10.07 9.36 -3.45
CA ASN A 50 -9.63 7.99 -3.61
C ASN A 50 -8.19 7.85 -4.16
N LYS A 51 -7.41 8.93 -4.17
CA LYS A 51 -6.09 9.00 -4.79
C LYS A 51 -5.01 9.35 -3.78
N VAL A 52 -3.84 8.74 -3.94
CA VAL A 52 -2.64 9.03 -3.15
C VAL A 52 -1.49 9.34 -4.07
N ARG A 53 -0.88 10.51 -3.93
CA ARG A 53 0.38 10.86 -4.59
C ARG A 53 1.51 10.77 -3.58
N SER A 54 2.63 10.15 -3.95
CA SER A 54 3.85 10.13 -3.14
C SER A 54 5.03 10.61 -3.96
N GLN A 55 5.84 11.51 -3.39
CA GLN A 55 6.99 12.11 -4.05
C GLN A 55 8.12 12.34 -3.05
N ASP A 56 9.32 11.91 -3.39
CA ASP A 56 10.54 12.31 -2.67
C ASP A 56 10.81 13.80 -2.94
N GLU A 57 11.10 14.58 -1.91
CA GLU A 57 11.32 16.03 -1.98
C GLU A 57 12.39 16.42 -3.02
N LYS A 58 13.41 15.58 -3.22
CA LYS A 58 14.49 15.81 -4.18
C LYS A 58 14.21 15.24 -5.56
N SER A 59 13.11 14.51 -5.73
CA SER A 59 12.72 13.92 -7.01
C SER A 59 11.65 14.76 -7.69
N THR A 60 11.81 14.94 -8.99
CA THR A 60 10.75 15.48 -9.87
C THR A 60 9.72 14.39 -10.21
N ASN A 61 10.11 13.12 -10.10
CA ASN A 61 9.25 11.98 -10.33
C ASN A 61 8.34 11.70 -9.14
N TYR A 62 7.13 11.22 -9.41
CA TYR A 62 6.18 10.86 -8.36
C TYR A 62 5.41 9.59 -8.72
N THR A 63 4.85 8.98 -7.69
CA THR A 63 3.90 7.88 -7.83
C THR A 63 2.50 8.38 -7.53
N LEU A 64 1.50 7.84 -8.23
CA LEU A 64 0.10 8.15 -8.02
C LEU A 64 -0.70 6.84 -7.99
N PHE A 65 -1.28 6.53 -6.85
CA PHE A 65 -2.25 5.46 -6.72
C PHE A 65 -3.67 6.00 -6.95
N ASP A 66 -4.42 5.34 -7.83
CA ASP A 66 -5.85 5.55 -8.01
C ASP A 66 -6.63 4.35 -7.46
N GLY A 67 -7.23 4.51 -6.29
CA GLY A 67 -7.98 3.45 -5.61
C GLY A 67 -9.33 3.10 -6.23
N GLN A 68 -9.84 3.89 -7.19
CA GLN A 68 -11.06 3.53 -7.93
C GLN A 68 -10.72 2.54 -9.05
N GLN A 69 -9.54 2.71 -9.67
CA GLN A 69 -9.09 1.87 -10.77
C GLN A 69 -8.14 0.75 -10.32
N ASN A 70 -7.61 0.81 -9.10
CA ASN A 70 -6.52 -0.03 -8.63
C ASN A 70 -5.32 -0.01 -9.59
N ILE A 71 -4.89 1.22 -9.93
CA ILE A 71 -3.74 1.47 -10.80
C ILE A 71 -2.72 2.31 -10.04
N LEU A 72 -1.45 1.92 -10.18
CA LEU A 72 -0.31 2.73 -9.77
C LEU A 72 0.35 3.33 -10.99
N TYR A 73 0.42 4.65 -11.03
CA TYR A 73 1.18 5.40 -12.02
C TYR A 73 2.55 5.76 -11.44
N THR A 74 3.60 5.61 -12.23
CA THR A 74 4.90 6.24 -11.98
C THR A 74 5.10 7.30 -13.05
N VAL A 75 5.21 8.56 -12.64
CA VAL A 75 5.29 9.70 -13.54
C VAL A 75 6.71 10.24 -13.55
N ASP A 76 7.32 10.27 -14.73
CA ASP A 76 8.58 10.95 -15.03
C ASP A 76 8.26 12.33 -15.61
N THR A 77 8.37 13.38 -14.80
CA THR A 77 7.97 14.73 -15.21
C THR A 77 8.97 15.36 -16.17
N GLU A 78 10.24 14.96 -16.11
CA GLU A 78 11.28 15.48 -17.00
C GLU A 78 11.07 14.97 -18.43
N LYS A 79 10.77 13.67 -18.57
CA LYS A 79 10.47 13.05 -19.86
C LYS A 79 9.03 13.23 -20.30
N LYS A 80 8.15 13.75 -19.43
CA LYS A 80 6.70 13.87 -19.66
C LYS A 80 6.07 12.53 -20.02
N GLN A 81 6.48 11.49 -19.32
CA GLN A 81 6.04 10.12 -19.54
C GLN A 81 5.51 9.54 -18.23
N TYR A 82 4.64 8.55 -18.35
CA TYR A 82 4.23 7.75 -17.20
C TYR A 82 4.20 6.28 -17.60
N THR A 83 4.45 5.44 -16.60
CA THR A 83 4.10 4.01 -16.66
C THR A 83 2.91 3.79 -15.74
N GLN A 84 2.08 2.81 -16.09
CA GLN A 84 0.97 2.39 -15.26
C GLN A 84 1.11 0.91 -14.97
N VAL A 85 0.70 0.51 -13.77
CA VAL A 85 0.68 -0.87 -13.34
C VAL A 85 -0.68 -1.13 -12.71
N ALA A 86 -1.49 -1.94 -13.38
CA ALA A 86 -2.79 -2.38 -12.88
C ALA A 86 -2.62 -3.66 -12.06
N LEU A 87 -3.34 -3.76 -10.94
CA LEU A 87 -3.26 -4.94 -10.08
C LEU A 87 -3.65 -6.23 -10.82
N ASP A 88 -4.68 -6.16 -11.66
CA ASP A 88 -5.19 -7.32 -12.40
C ASP A 88 -4.19 -7.84 -13.44
N GLU A 89 -3.40 -6.96 -14.05
CA GLU A 89 -2.35 -7.34 -15.00
C GLU A 89 -1.26 -8.14 -14.28
N VAL A 90 -0.81 -7.65 -13.12
CA VAL A 90 0.25 -8.31 -12.34
C VAL A 90 -0.25 -9.62 -11.74
N LYS A 91 -1.53 -9.67 -11.34
CA LYS A 91 -2.19 -10.91 -10.91
C LYS A 91 -2.20 -11.95 -12.04
N LYS A 92 -2.55 -11.54 -13.26
CA LYS A 92 -2.54 -12.42 -14.43
C LYS A 92 -1.13 -12.94 -14.73
N MET A 93 -0.13 -12.07 -14.71
CA MET A 93 1.28 -12.47 -14.87
C MET A 93 1.72 -13.48 -13.80
N ALA A 94 1.30 -13.28 -12.54
CA ALA A 94 1.60 -14.23 -11.46
C ALA A 94 0.95 -15.60 -11.70
N GLN A 95 -0.29 -15.64 -12.19
CA GLN A 95 -0.98 -16.88 -12.55
C GLN A 95 -0.30 -17.60 -13.73
N GLU A 96 0.12 -16.85 -14.76
CA GLU A 96 0.87 -17.40 -15.90
C GLU A 96 2.23 -17.95 -15.45
N ALA A 97 2.91 -17.25 -14.54
CA ALA A 97 4.17 -17.72 -13.97
C ALA A 97 3.99 -19.03 -13.16
N GLU A 98 2.93 -19.14 -12.36
CA GLU A 98 2.59 -20.37 -11.64
C GLU A 98 2.31 -21.53 -12.61
N GLN A 99 1.58 -21.29 -13.69
CA GLN A 99 1.33 -22.30 -14.73
C GLN A 99 2.60 -22.75 -15.44
N LEU A 100 3.47 -21.80 -15.82
CA LEU A 100 4.74 -22.10 -16.46
C LEU A 100 5.66 -22.91 -15.54
N GLN A 101 5.71 -22.58 -14.25
CA GLN A 101 6.45 -23.33 -13.25
C GLN A 101 5.94 -24.78 -13.14
N ALA A 102 4.61 -24.99 -13.12
CA ALA A 102 4.01 -26.32 -13.08
C ALA A 102 4.35 -27.14 -14.34
N GLN A 103 4.24 -26.55 -15.53
CA GLN A 103 4.60 -27.20 -16.79
C GLN A 103 6.09 -27.58 -16.85
N MET A 104 6.96 -26.69 -16.37
CA MET A 104 8.39 -26.96 -16.30
C MET A 104 8.69 -28.11 -15.34
N HIS A 105 8.02 -28.16 -14.19
CA HIS A 105 8.14 -29.27 -13.23
C HIS A 105 7.72 -30.62 -13.84
N GLU A 106 6.59 -30.65 -14.55
CA GLU A 106 6.13 -31.86 -15.24
C GLU A 106 7.12 -32.31 -16.31
N LYS A 107 7.62 -31.36 -17.12
CA LYS A 107 8.61 -31.64 -18.15
C LYS A 107 9.90 -32.23 -17.56
N ILE A 108 10.44 -31.63 -16.49
CA ILE A 108 11.64 -32.14 -15.82
C ILE A 108 11.41 -33.56 -15.33
N THR A 109 10.28 -33.82 -14.68
CA THR A 109 9.92 -35.15 -14.16
C THR A 109 9.85 -36.20 -15.27
N LYS A 110 9.29 -35.84 -16.43
CA LYS A 110 9.25 -36.73 -17.60
C LYS A 110 10.64 -37.00 -18.16
N ASP A 111 11.47 -35.96 -18.26
CA ASP A 111 12.81 -36.05 -18.83
C ASP A 111 13.78 -36.85 -17.92
N MET A 112 13.50 -36.94 -16.61
CA MET A 112 14.30 -37.75 -15.65
C MET A 112 14.40 -39.24 -15.99
N VAL A 113 13.40 -39.82 -16.66
CA VAL A 113 13.39 -41.24 -17.06
C VAL A 113 14.51 -41.55 -18.05
N ASN A 114 14.87 -40.57 -18.88
CA ASN A 114 15.89 -40.71 -19.93
C ASN A 114 17.30 -40.33 -19.46
N LEU A 115 17.46 -39.86 -18.22
CA LEU A 115 18.76 -39.46 -17.69
C LEU A 115 19.57 -40.66 -17.18
N PRO A 116 20.90 -40.66 -17.36
CA PRO A 116 21.82 -41.56 -16.65
C PRO A 116 21.64 -41.48 -15.14
N GLU A 117 21.98 -42.56 -14.42
CA GLU A 117 21.70 -42.68 -12.98
C GLU A 117 22.31 -41.54 -12.15
N ASP A 118 23.57 -41.18 -12.41
CA ASP A 118 24.26 -40.11 -11.70
C ASP A 118 23.60 -38.74 -11.91
N GLN A 119 23.14 -38.46 -13.14
CA GLN A 119 22.45 -37.22 -13.47
C GLN A 119 21.04 -37.19 -12.89
N ARG A 120 20.34 -38.34 -12.88
CA ARG A 120 19.00 -38.47 -12.29
C ARG A 120 19.01 -38.16 -10.80
N LYS A 121 20.02 -38.63 -10.06
CA LYS A 121 20.18 -38.35 -8.62
C LYS A 121 20.33 -36.84 -8.36
N VAL A 122 21.16 -36.15 -9.16
CA VAL A 122 21.36 -34.69 -9.03
C VAL A 122 20.06 -33.93 -9.31
N VAL A 123 19.33 -34.29 -10.37
CA VAL A 123 18.06 -33.64 -10.73
C VAL A 123 16.99 -33.92 -9.67
N ALA A 124 16.87 -35.15 -9.18
CA ALA A 124 15.94 -35.53 -8.11
C ALA A 124 16.18 -34.70 -6.84
N GLN A 125 17.44 -34.54 -6.43
CA GLN A 125 17.79 -33.75 -5.25
C GLN A 125 17.41 -32.27 -5.44
N ARG A 126 17.65 -31.70 -6.63
CA ARG A 126 17.27 -30.31 -6.92
C ARG A 126 15.75 -30.13 -6.91
N LEU A 127 15.01 -31.08 -7.46
CA LEU A 127 13.55 -31.07 -7.46
C LEU A 127 12.98 -31.13 -6.05
N ALA A 128 13.51 -32.04 -5.22
CA ALA A 128 13.13 -32.16 -3.81
C ALA A 128 13.43 -30.87 -3.03
N ASN A 129 14.59 -30.24 -3.27
CA ASN A 129 14.94 -28.97 -2.64
C ASN A 129 13.99 -27.83 -3.07
N PHE A 130 13.65 -27.76 -4.35
CA PHE A 130 12.70 -26.77 -4.88
C PHE A 130 11.30 -26.97 -4.28
N GLU A 131 10.79 -28.20 -4.22
CA GLU A 131 9.52 -28.50 -3.57
C GLU A 131 9.52 -28.17 -2.08
N ALA A 132 10.63 -28.45 -1.38
CA ALA A 132 10.77 -28.11 0.03
C ALA A 132 10.68 -26.60 0.23
N GLN A 133 11.37 -25.81 -0.61
CA GLN A 133 11.29 -24.35 -0.60
C GLN A 133 9.86 -23.85 -0.91
N GLN A 134 9.17 -24.48 -1.87
CA GLN A 134 7.77 -24.19 -2.18
C GLN A 134 6.79 -24.59 -1.06
N LYS A 135 7.19 -25.42 -0.11
CA LYS A 135 6.38 -25.77 1.07
C LYS A 135 6.70 -24.92 2.31
N THR A 136 7.87 -24.26 2.38
CA THR A 136 8.24 -23.38 3.51
C THR A 136 7.24 -22.24 3.71
N PRO A 137 6.60 -22.04 4.86
CA PRO A 137 5.65 -20.94 5.03
C PRO A 137 6.33 -19.57 4.86
N ALA A 138 5.55 -18.56 4.45
CA ALA A 138 6.03 -17.18 4.46
C ALA A 138 6.40 -16.75 5.89
N PRO A 139 7.41 -15.87 6.07
CA PRO A 139 7.77 -15.39 7.40
C PRO A 139 6.58 -14.66 8.05
N VAL A 140 6.27 -15.02 9.30
CA VAL A 140 5.20 -14.38 10.06
C VAL A 140 5.67 -13.01 10.53
N VAL A 141 4.83 -11.99 10.36
CA VAL A 141 5.04 -10.68 10.97
C VAL A 141 4.16 -10.55 12.20
N THR A 142 4.74 -10.07 13.30
CA THR A 142 4.02 -9.77 14.54
C THR A 142 4.23 -8.31 14.91
N VAL A 143 3.19 -7.69 15.48
CA VAL A 143 3.25 -6.32 15.99
C VAL A 143 2.81 -6.35 17.43
N GLN A 144 3.66 -5.85 18.30
CA GLN A 144 3.45 -5.84 19.74
C GLN A 144 3.44 -4.40 20.22
N LYS A 145 2.34 -3.98 20.85
CA LYS A 145 2.26 -2.68 21.51
C LYS A 145 3.29 -2.65 22.65
N THR A 146 4.13 -1.64 22.67
CA THR A 146 5.03 -1.42 23.80
C THR A 146 4.35 -0.54 24.84
N MET A 147 4.97 -0.41 26.01
CA MET A 147 4.53 0.55 27.04
C MET A 147 5.07 1.97 26.80
N GLN A 148 5.83 2.17 25.71
CA GLN A 148 6.50 3.43 25.42
C GLN A 148 5.59 4.34 24.60
N THR A 149 5.50 5.59 25.04
CA THR A 149 4.93 6.70 24.28
C THR A 149 6.03 7.72 24.07
N ILE A 150 6.21 8.18 22.84
CA ILE A 150 7.15 9.25 22.50
C ILE A 150 6.39 10.40 21.85
N ASN A 151 6.98 11.60 21.85
CA ASN A 151 6.42 12.74 21.14
C ASN A 151 7.16 12.93 19.81
N VAL A 152 6.42 12.95 18.71
CA VAL A 152 6.93 13.32 17.39
C VAL A 152 6.27 14.64 17.02
N ASN A 153 7.06 15.71 16.87
CA ASN A 153 6.55 17.07 16.60
C ASN A 153 5.44 17.50 17.58
N HIS A 154 5.64 17.27 18.88
CA HIS A 154 4.67 17.55 19.95
C HIS A 154 3.36 16.72 19.90
N ILE A 155 3.28 15.73 19.01
CA ILE A 155 2.16 14.80 18.94
C ILE A 155 2.58 13.49 19.65
N PRO A 156 1.87 13.07 20.71
CA PRO A 156 2.16 11.81 21.38
C PRO A 156 1.83 10.65 20.43
N CYS A 157 2.73 9.69 20.32
CA CYS A 157 2.53 8.48 19.55
C CYS A 157 2.98 7.26 20.34
N MET A 158 2.25 6.17 20.16
CA MET A 158 2.48 4.92 20.86
C MET A 158 3.45 4.06 20.05
N VAL A 159 4.48 3.55 20.71
CA VAL A 159 5.50 2.73 20.04
C VAL A 159 5.03 1.28 19.95
N TYR A 160 5.24 0.67 18.79
CA TYR A 160 4.97 -0.73 18.51
C TYR A 160 6.26 -1.40 18.03
N GLN A 161 6.56 -2.57 18.56
CA GLN A 161 7.64 -3.43 18.06
C GLN A 161 7.09 -4.29 16.92
N VAL A 162 7.71 -4.18 15.75
CA VAL A 162 7.46 -5.06 14.60
C VAL A 162 8.54 -6.13 14.58
N SER A 163 8.14 -7.39 14.51
CA SER A 163 9.05 -8.54 14.45
C SER A 163 8.73 -9.43 13.25
N ILE A 164 9.76 -9.89 12.53
CA ILE A 164 9.64 -10.81 11.40
C ILE A 164 10.31 -12.13 11.80
N ALA A 165 9.59 -13.24 11.66
CA ALA A 165 10.07 -14.56 12.11
C ALA A 165 10.57 -14.53 13.58
N ASN A 166 9.81 -13.85 14.45
CA ASN A 166 10.11 -13.64 15.88
C ASN A 166 11.40 -12.86 16.18
N LYS A 167 12.01 -12.22 15.18
CA LYS A 167 13.17 -11.33 15.37
C LYS A 167 12.72 -9.87 15.28
N PRO A 168 13.11 -9.00 16.23
CA PRO A 168 12.88 -7.57 16.15
C PRO A 168 13.38 -7.03 14.82
N SER A 169 12.49 -6.35 14.07
CA SER A 169 12.81 -5.80 12.76
C SER A 169 12.83 -4.29 12.78
N ARG A 170 11.83 -3.65 13.39
CA ARG A 170 11.73 -2.19 13.52
C ARG A 170 10.77 -1.80 14.62
N GLU A 171 10.90 -0.59 15.10
CA GLU A 171 9.85 0.07 15.89
C GLU A 171 8.99 0.94 14.97
N SER A 172 7.74 1.17 15.34
CA SER A 172 6.83 2.05 14.63
C SER A 172 6.04 2.88 15.62
N CYS A 173 6.06 4.20 15.47
CA CYS A 173 5.29 5.10 16.31
C CYS A 173 3.99 5.49 15.60
N ILE A 174 2.85 5.22 16.24
CA ILE A 174 1.54 5.37 15.62
C ILE A 174 0.68 6.35 16.43
N ASN A 175 0.08 7.31 15.73
CA ASN A 175 -1.02 8.14 16.22
C ASN A 175 -2.11 8.20 15.13
N ASN A 176 -3.33 7.84 15.50
CA ASN A 176 -4.49 7.77 14.62
C ASN A 176 -5.32 9.06 14.50
N GLN A 177 -5.19 9.97 15.46
CA GLN A 177 -6.06 11.15 15.56
C GLN A 177 -5.67 12.28 14.59
N ALA A 178 -4.56 12.12 13.86
CA ALA A 178 -4.01 13.16 13.00
C ALA A 178 -4.59 13.18 11.57
N ILE A 179 -5.37 12.17 11.14
CA ILE A 179 -5.81 12.01 9.75
C ILE A 179 -7.33 11.82 9.66
N PRO A 180 -8.04 12.52 8.75
CA PRO A 180 -9.46 12.28 8.51
C PRO A 180 -9.76 10.83 8.10
N ALA A 181 -10.84 10.26 8.63
CA ALA A 181 -11.20 8.84 8.42
C ALA A 181 -11.32 8.42 6.94
N ASN A 182 -11.78 9.32 6.06
CA ASN A 182 -11.89 9.03 4.62
C ASN A 182 -10.52 8.94 3.94
N ASP A 183 -9.65 9.92 4.19
CA ASP A 183 -8.29 9.94 3.61
C ASP A 183 -7.46 8.78 4.12
N LEU A 184 -7.69 8.45 5.37
CA LEU A 184 -7.13 7.28 5.95
C LEU A 184 -7.55 5.98 5.24
N LYS A 185 -8.84 5.80 4.97
CA LYS A 185 -9.33 4.62 4.25
C LYS A 185 -8.65 4.51 2.87
N THR A 186 -8.40 5.65 2.23
CA THR A 186 -7.65 5.73 0.98
C THR A 186 -6.18 5.31 1.14
N LEU A 187 -5.50 5.70 2.22
CA LEU A 187 -4.15 5.21 2.53
C LEU A 187 -4.13 3.70 2.77
N GLN A 188 -5.09 3.18 3.54
CA GLN A 188 -5.21 1.75 3.80
C GLN A 188 -5.41 0.97 2.50
N ALA A 189 -6.24 1.48 1.58
CA ALA A 189 -6.42 0.90 0.25
C ALA A 189 -5.10 0.90 -0.56
N MET A 190 -4.35 2.00 -0.54
CA MET A 190 -3.03 2.07 -1.19
C MET A 190 -2.08 1.02 -0.62
N PHE A 191 -1.96 0.91 0.71
CA PHE A 191 -1.07 -0.08 1.33
C PHE A 191 -1.52 -1.52 1.02
N GLY A 192 -2.82 -1.79 1.02
CA GLY A 192 -3.38 -3.08 0.61
C GLY A 192 -3.00 -3.45 -0.83
N PHE A 193 -3.15 -2.49 -1.76
CA PHE A 193 -2.72 -2.63 -3.14
C PHE A 193 -1.21 -2.95 -3.23
N MET A 194 -0.36 -2.19 -2.53
CA MET A 194 1.11 -2.41 -2.54
C MET A 194 1.49 -3.78 -1.97
N ASN A 195 0.80 -4.23 -0.91
CA ASN A 195 1.01 -5.57 -0.37
C ASN A 195 0.66 -6.64 -1.42
N GLN A 196 -0.50 -6.54 -2.06
CA GLN A 196 -0.90 -7.50 -3.10
C GLN A 196 0.08 -7.50 -4.29
N MET A 197 0.49 -6.32 -4.76
CA MET A 197 1.52 -6.17 -5.78
C MET A 197 2.83 -6.87 -5.40
N SER A 198 3.27 -6.69 -4.16
CA SER A 198 4.47 -7.34 -3.63
C SER A 198 4.32 -8.86 -3.61
N GLN A 199 3.16 -9.37 -3.16
CA GLN A 199 2.87 -10.80 -3.13
C GLN A 199 2.87 -11.43 -4.53
N TYR A 200 2.24 -10.79 -5.52
CA TYR A 200 2.24 -11.29 -6.90
C TYR A 200 3.64 -11.23 -7.52
N THR A 201 4.39 -10.16 -7.28
CA THR A 201 5.77 -10.03 -7.77
C THR A 201 6.70 -11.08 -7.11
N ALA A 202 6.48 -11.40 -5.83
CA ALA A 202 7.21 -12.47 -5.16
C ALA A 202 6.87 -13.83 -5.78
N LYS A 203 5.60 -14.12 -6.06
CA LYS A 203 5.18 -15.35 -6.77
C LYS A 203 5.86 -15.50 -8.12
N ILE A 204 5.90 -14.43 -8.93
CA ILE A 204 6.59 -14.42 -10.22
C ILE A 204 8.07 -14.79 -10.06
N ARG A 205 8.72 -14.29 -9.01
CA ARG A 205 10.13 -14.60 -8.69
C ARG A 205 10.35 -15.92 -7.94
N GLY A 206 9.27 -16.65 -7.59
CA GLY A 206 9.37 -17.85 -6.75
C GLY A 206 9.79 -17.57 -5.31
N GLU A 207 9.65 -16.32 -4.85
CA GLU A 207 10.01 -15.88 -3.51
C GLU A 207 8.80 -15.96 -2.56
N LYS A 208 9.09 -16.11 -1.26
CA LYS A 208 8.09 -16.00 -0.20
C LYS A 208 8.42 -14.81 0.66
N ILE A 209 7.52 -13.84 0.66
CA ILE A 209 7.67 -12.61 1.44
C ILE A 209 6.61 -12.56 2.53
N PRO A 210 6.85 -11.84 3.64
CA PRO A 210 5.84 -11.67 4.67
C PRO A 210 4.57 -11.01 4.13
N ASP A 211 3.41 -11.45 4.62
CA ASP A 211 2.13 -10.78 4.31
C ASP A 211 1.88 -9.65 5.32
N PHE A 212 2.08 -8.43 4.86
CA PHE A 212 1.94 -7.25 5.69
C PHE A 212 0.49 -6.81 5.86
N ALA A 213 -0.46 -7.31 5.05
CA ALA A 213 -1.88 -6.96 5.21
C ALA A 213 -2.49 -7.47 6.53
N SER A 214 -1.89 -8.51 7.12
CA SER A 214 -2.28 -9.06 8.42
C SER A 214 -1.82 -8.22 9.63
N LEU A 215 -1.01 -7.18 9.39
CA LEU A 215 -0.42 -6.43 10.48
C LEU A 215 -1.44 -5.57 11.22
N PRO A 216 -1.38 -5.55 12.57
CA PRO A 216 -2.08 -4.58 13.37
C PRO A 216 -1.83 -3.15 12.92
N SER A 217 -0.69 -2.75 12.36
CA SER A 217 -0.53 -1.38 11.83
C SER A 217 -1.49 -1.01 10.70
N TYR A 218 -2.08 -1.99 10.01
CA TYR A 218 -3.19 -1.80 9.06
C TYR A 218 -4.56 -1.73 9.77
N SER A 219 -4.70 -2.26 10.99
CA SER A 219 -5.96 -2.33 11.77
C SER A 219 -5.99 -1.47 13.05
N LEU A 220 -4.85 -0.98 13.51
CA LEU A 220 -4.61 -0.14 14.70
C LEU A 220 -4.71 1.33 14.37
N GLY A 221 -4.54 1.62 13.09
CA GLY A 221 -4.81 2.89 12.55
C GLY A 221 -3.89 4.07 12.95
N LEU A 222 -3.70 5.10 12.14
CA LEU A 222 -4.32 5.32 10.86
C LEU A 222 -5.82 4.88 10.92
N ALA A 223 -6.56 5.26 11.99
CA ALA A 223 -8.00 4.99 12.32
C ALA A 223 -8.29 5.59 13.68
#